data_AF-A0AAE0IRE1-F1
#
_entry.id   AF-A0AAE0IRE1-F1
#
_cell.length_a   1.000
_cell.length_b   1.000
_cell.length_c   1.000
_cell.angle_alpha   90.00
_cell.angle_beta   90.00
_cell.angle_gamma   90.00
#
_symmetry.space_group_name_H-M   'P 1'
#
loop_
_entity.id
_entity.type
_entity.pdbx_description
1 polymer ?
#
loop_
_entity_poly.entity_id
_entity_poly.type
_entity_poly.pdbx_seq_one_letter_code
_entity_poly.pdbx_strand_id
1 'polypeptide(L)'
;MIRRRLRIPRVARCGLTSTPPLASRSLPFAQSIIQAQAAQSRSLGYHYVPKLIHDFEKTGVPDFLSAEGYDIAWKQYQTLMIEKLEEKTAETQWANKELLNVVLHTAREPRDAAIFNYASMAHNNHFFFKGLSPTTVEIPHQLKADLERSFGSIETLRREMVYTADAMFGPGFVWLVQVRQSGMNAFKILTTYLAGTPYAAAHFRRQNLDANTDIGGNSQKGITAGHKYLENSANAAGKRSEEASKESKIAPGGIDVHPVLCLNTWEHVWLRDFGMGVGGMGGKLEYAEAWWYRIDWNVVAEMANKNKATLYK
;
A
#
# COMPACT_ATOMS: atom_id res chain seq x y z
N MET A 1 -47.56 7.84 46.06
CA MET A 1 -46.42 7.04 46.57
C MET A 1 -45.25 7.95 46.87
N ILE A 2 -44.79 7.85 48.11
CA ILE A 2 -43.80 8.62 48.87
C ILE A 2 -42.45 8.83 48.13
N ARG A 3 -42.01 10.09 48.01
CA ARG A 3 -40.63 10.47 47.65
C ARG A 3 -39.71 10.24 48.86
N ARG A 4 -38.71 9.35 48.75
CA ARG A 4 -37.64 9.21 49.75
C ARG A 4 -36.48 10.16 49.42
N ARG A 5 -36.28 11.18 50.26
CA ARG A 5 -35.07 12.00 50.30
C ARG A 5 -33.97 11.24 51.04
N LEU A 6 -32.80 11.06 50.42
CA LEU A 6 -31.59 10.57 51.09
C LEU A 6 -30.76 11.76 51.60
N ARG A 7 -30.42 11.72 52.88
CA ARG A 7 -29.60 12.70 53.62
C ARG A 7 -28.13 12.57 53.21
N ILE A 8 -27.49 13.69 52.93
CA ILE A 8 -26.04 13.81 52.80
C ILE A 8 -25.47 14.15 54.19
N PRO A 9 -24.43 13.45 54.69
CA PRO A 9 -23.79 13.80 55.96
C PRO A 9 -22.84 14.99 55.78
N ARG A 10 -22.88 15.90 56.75
CA ARG A 10 -22.08 17.13 56.84
C ARG A 10 -20.76 16.79 57.54
N VAL A 11 -19.64 16.89 56.83
CA VAL A 11 -18.29 16.73 57.42
C VAL A 11 -17.77 18.09 57.91
N ALA A 12 -17.19 18.08 59.11
CA ALA A 12 -16.77 19.24 59.88
C ALA A 12 -15.60 20.02 59.26
N ARG A 13 -15.61 21.34 59.46
CA ARG A 13 -14.47 22.22 59.22
C ARG A 13 -13.41 22.01 60.32
N CYS A 14 -12.19 21.68 59.92
CA CYS A 14 -10.99 21.87 60.73
C CYS A 14 -10.09 22.81 59.94
N GLY A 15 -9.80 23.99 60.48
CA GLY A 15 -8.82 24.91 59.92
C GLY A 15 -7.44 24.59 60.45
N LEU A 16 -6.40 24.81 59.63
CA LEU A 16 -5.20 25.58 59.96
C LEU A 16 -4.15 25.54 58.83
N THR A 17 -3.53 26.71 58.63
CA THR A 17 -2.18 26.99 58.11
C THR A 17 -1.86 26.86 56.62
N SER A 18 -1.49 28.01 56.05
CA SER A 18 -0.86 28.23 54.75
C SER A 18 0.55 27.66 54.67
N THR A 19 0.85 26.88 53.64
CA THR A 19 2.21 26.51 53.19
C THR A 19 2.30 26.70 51.66
N PRO A 20 3.49 27.04 51.11
CA PRO A 20 3.64 27.56 49.75
C PRO A 20 3.59 26.44 48.69
N PRO A 21 3.43 26.75 47.39
CA PRO A 21 3.27 25.73 46.37
C PRO A 21 4.59 25.01 46.10
N LEU A 22 4.56 23.68 46.15
CA LEU A 22 5.61 22.81 45.67
C LEU A 22 5.75 22.99 44.15
N ALA A 23 6.88 23.55 43.72
CA ALA A 23 7.29 23.56 42.33
C ALA A 23 7.37 22.12 41.79
N SER A 24 6.66 21.84 40.71
CA SER A 24 6.77 20.58 39.97
C SER A 24 8.18 20.47 39.38
N ARG A 25 9.08 19.76 40.06
CA ARG A 25 10.31 19.26 39.46
C ARG A 25 9.93 18.22 38.42
N SER A 26 9.86 18.63 37.16
CA SER A 26 9.92 17.71 36.03
C SER A 26 11.22 16.94 36.12
N LEU A 27 11.13 15.61 36.19
CA LEU A 27 12.29 14.73 36.21
C LEU A 27 12.99 14.84 34.83
N PRO A 28 14.26 15.26 34.77
CA PRO A 28 14.99 15.44 33.50
C PRO A 28 15.24 14.12 32.75
N PHE A 29 14.98 12.98 33.41
CA PHE A 29 15.20 11.65 32.86
C PHE A 29 14.23 11.31 31.71
N ALA A 30 12.96 11.72 31.79
CA ALA A 30 11.96 11.41 30.76
C ALA A 30 12.22 12.19 29.45
N GLN A 31 12.71 13.43 29.54
CA GLN A 31 13.09 14.22 28.37
C GLN A 31 14.36 13.68 27.70
N SER A 32 15.29 13.11 28.47
CA SER A 32 16.53 12.54 27.93
C SER A 32 16.30 11.30 27.07
N ILE A 33 15.31 10.45 27.39
CA ILE A 33 14.97 9.26 26.59
C ILE A 33 14.26 9.67 25.28
N ILE A 34 13.36 10.65 25.35
CA ILE A 34 12.65 11.16 24.17
C ILE A 34 13.63 11.86 23.21
N GLN A 35 14.60 12.62 23.73
CA GLN A 35 15.64 13.24 22.90
C GLN A 35 16.68 12.22 22.38
N ALA A 36 17.01 11.18 23.14
CA ALA A 36 17.92 10.13 22.70
C ALA A 36 17.33 9.26 21.56
N GLN A 37 16.02 9.01 21.58
CA GLN A 37 15.33 8.30 20.49
C GLN A 37 15.12 9.20 19.25
N ALA A 38 14.87 10.49 19.44
CA ALA A 38 14.74 11.45 18.33
C ALA A 38 16.08 11.71 17.61
N ALA A 39 17.23 11.46 18.25
CA ALA A 39 18.56 11.70 17.69
C ALA A 39 19.13 10.56 16.83
N GLN A 40 18.44 9.41 16.69
CA GLN A 40 18.96 8.23 15.99
C GLN A 40 18.38 7.96 14.60
N SER A 41 17.38 8.71 14.13
CA SER A 41 16.88 8.57 12.75
C SER A 41 17.40 9.69 11.87
N ARG A 42 18.72 9.79 11.69
CA ARG A 42 19.26 10.52 10.55
C ARG A 42 19.21 9.56 9.37
N SER A 43 18.43 9.92 8.34
CA SER A 43 18.45 9.19 7.06
C SER A 43 19.91 9.01 6.63
N LEU A 44 20.31 7.75 6.43
CA LEU A 44 21.67 7.42 6.02
C LEU A 44 21.88 7.77 4.53
N GLY A 45 20.82 8.17 3.83
CA GLY A 45 20.83 8.61 2.44
C GLY A 45 20.95 7.45 1.46
N TYR A 46 20.65 6.22 1.89
CA TYR A 46 20.75 5.03 1.04
C TYR A 46 19.49 4.85 0.19
N HIS A 47 18.33 5.22 0.75
CA HIS A 47 17.06 5.25 0.05
C HIS A 47 16.52 6.67 0.07
N TYR A 48 15.97 7.14 -1.04
CA TYR A 48 15.40 8.48 -1.15
C TYR A 48 13.99 8.43 -1.70
N VAL A 49 13.19 9.44 -1.34
CA VAL A 49 11.85 9.62 -1.92
C VAL A 49 12.01 9.90 -3.41
N PRO A 50 11.50 9.03 -4.30
CA PRO A 50 11.68 9.19 -5.73
C PRO A 50 10.94 10.44 -6.22
N LYS A 51 11.53 11.12 -7.21
CA LYS A 51 10.90 12.31 -7.81
C LYS A 51 9.77 11.88 -8.74
N LEU A 52 8.58 12.45 -8.54
CA LEU A 52 7.44 12.26 -9.44
C LEU A 52 7.65 13.00 -10.77
N ILE A 53 6.93 12.56 -11.80
CA ILE A 53 6.94 13.18 -13.14
C ILE A 53 6.32 14.58 -13.07
N HIS A 54 5.19 14.67 -12.38
CA HIS A 54 4.41 15.89 -12.20
C HIS A 54 4.61 16.45 -10.79
N ASP A 55 4.60 17.77 -10.67
CA ASP A 55 4.69 18.47 -9.40
C ASP A 55 3.29 18.78 -8.85
N PHE A 56 2.94 18.13 -7.75
CA PHE A 56 1.67 18.31 -7.03
C PHE A 56 1.86 19.04 -5.69
N GLU A 57 3.05 19.56 -5.40
CA GLU A 57 3.40 20.02 -4.06
C GLU A 57 2.59 21.19 -3.54
N LYS A 58 2.17 22.10 -4.42
CA LYS A 58 1.46 23.34 -4.03
C LYS A 58 -0.05 23.19 -4.03
N THR A 59 -0.58 22.43 -4.98
CA THR A 59 -2.03 22.37 -5.26
C THR A 59 -2.64 21.01 -4.97
N GLY A 60 -1.83 19.98 -4.73
CA GLY A 60 -2.27 18.60 -4.78
C GLY A 60 -2.54 18.16 -6.21
N VAL A 61 -3.35 17.12 -6.36
CA VAL A 61 -3.81 16.63 -7.67
C VAL A 61 -5.16 17.29 -7.98
N PRO A 62 -5.26 18.19 -8.96
CA PRO A 62 -6.48 18.94 -9.23
C PRO A 62 -7.72 18.06 -9.34
N ASP A 63 -8.82 18.46 -8.71
CA ASP A 63 -10.11 17.73 -8.66
C ASP A 63 -10.04 16.29 -8.13
N PHE A 64 -8.97 15.92 -7.42
CA PHE A 64 -8.81 14.58 -6.87
C PHE A 64 -8.23 14.57 -5.46
N LEU A 65 -7.04 15.15 -5.24
CA LEU A 65 -6.42 15.24 -3.91
C LEU A 65 -6.09 16.69 -3.59
N SER A 66 -6.48 17.16 -2.41
CA SER A 66 -6.11 18.49 -1.95
C SER A 66 -4.59 18.59 -1.73
N ALA A 67 -4.04 19.81 -1.65
CA ALA A 67 -2.62 20.00 -1.39
C ALA A 67 -2.18 19.31 -0.10
N GLU A 68 -3.00 19.39 0.92
CA GLU A 68 -2.68 18.81 2.21
C GLU A 68 -3.06 17.32 2.31
N GLY A 69 -4.03 16.84 1.52
CA GLY A 69 -4.27 15.41 1.32
C GLY A 69 -3.09 14.73 0.63
N TYR A 70 -2.58 15.35 -0.43
CA TYR A 70 -1.35 14.95 -1.10
C TYR A 70 -0.12 15.00 -0.17
N ASP A 71 0.01 16.03 0.68
CA ASP A 71 1.11 16.13 1.64
C ASP A 71 1.14 14.93 2.62
N ILE A 72 -0.02 14.53 3.16
CA ILE A 72 -0.11 13.35 4.01
C ILE A 72 0.19 12.08 3.22
N ALA A 73 -0.50 11.90 2.08
CA ALA A 73 -0.53 10.65 1.33
C ALA A 73 0.80 10.35 0.60
N TRP A 74 1.46 11.38 0.09
CA TRP A 74 2.75 11.28 -0.58
C TRP A 74 3.89 11.71 0.33
N LYS A 75 4.01 13.01 0.65
CA LYS A 75 5.24 13.54 1.27
C LYS A 75 5.52 12.89 2.63
N GLN A 76 4.59 12.97 3.57
CA GLN A 76 4.78 12.46 4.93
C GLN A 76 4.85 10.93 4.94
N TYR A 77 3.88 10.27 4.31
CA TYR A 77 3.81 8.81 4.33
C TYR A 77 4.96 8.14 3.57
N GLN A 78 5.32 8.65 2.38
CA GLN A 78 6.46 8.11 1.63
C GLN A 78 7.78 8.30 2.38
N THR A 79 7.98 9.48 2.99
CA THR A 79 9.17 9.74 3.84
C THR A 79 9.24 8.76 4.99
N LEU A 80 8.13 8.54 5.70
CA LEU A 80 8.05 7.56 6.78
C LEU A 80 8.41 6.15 6.31
N MET A 81 7.93 5.71 5.15
CA MET A 81 8.27 4.38 4.62
C MET A 81 9.75 4.25 4.30
N ILE A 82 10.36 5.29 3.73
CA ILE A 82 11.80 5.32 3.41
C ILE A 82 12.64 5.33 4.69
N GLU A 83 12.34 6.19 5.67
CA GLU A 83 13.05 6.24 6.95
C GLU A 83 12.98 4.89 7.69
N LYS A 84 11.80 4.26 7.71
CA LYS A 84 11.64 2.94 8.33
C LYS A 84 12.34 1.84 7.57
N LEU A 85 12.40 1.93 6.24
CA LEU A 85 13.19 1.00 5.44
C LEU A 85 14.68 1.14 5.78
N GLU A 86 15.21 2.37 5.81
CA GLU A 86 16.62 2.62 6.14
C GLU A 86 16.98 2.13 7.54
N GLU A 87 16.12 2.35 8.54
CA GLU A 87 16.30 1.82 9.90
C GLU A 87 16.47 0.29 9.89
N LYS A 88 15.74 -0.41 9.02
CA LYS A 88 15.77 -1.88 8.91
C LYS A 88 16.87 -2.39 7.99
N THR A 89 17.40 -1.56 7.09
CA THR A 89 18.41 -1.98 6.11
C THR A 89 19.82 -1.51 6.43
N ALA A 90 20.02 -0.59 7.39
CA ALA A 90 21.29 0.10 7.70
C ALA A 90 22.55 -0.79 7.77
N GLU A 91 22.42 -2.03 8.24
CA GLU A 91 23.53 -3.00 8.40
C GLU A 91 23.32 -4.28 7.58
N THR A 92 22.53 -4.18 6.51
CA THR A 92 22.19 -5.32 5.66
C THR A 92 22.70 -5.09 4.24
N GLN A 93 22.74 -6.17 3.45
CA GLN A 93 23.03 -6.09 2.01
C GLN A 93 22.01 -5.27 1.20
N TRP A 94 20.88 -4.88 1.81
CA TRP A 94 19.77 -4.19 1.16
C TRP A 94 19.89 -2.66 1.19
N ALA A 95 20.73 -2.08 2.06
CA ALA A 95 20.85 -0.63 2.23
C ALA A 95 20.97 0.11 0.90
N ASN A 96 21.90 -0.32 0.04
CA ASN A 96 22.22 0.35 -1.22
C ASN A 96 21.56 -0.28 -2.45
N LYS A 97 20.45 -1.00 -2.27
CA LYS A 97 19.73 -1.64 -3.38
C LYS A 97 18.51 -0.82 -3.78
N GLU A 98 18.16 -0.87 -5.06
CA GLU A 98 16.91 -0.27 -5.54
C GLU A 98 15.69 -0.90 -4.85
N LEU A 99 14.67 -0.10 -4.56
CA LEU A 99 13.46 -0.52 -3.85
C LEU A 99 12.85 -1.80 -4.42
N LEU A 100 12.65 -1.85 -5.74
CA LEU A 100 12.09 -3.03 -6.40
C LEU A 100 12.97 -4.27 -6.19
N ASN A 101 14.30 -4.14 -6.24
CA ASN A 101 15.21 -5.25 -5.97
C ASN A 101 15.09 -5.72 -4.51
N VAL A 102 14.97 -4.81 -3.54
CA VAL A 102 14.71 -5.17 -2.14
C VAL A 102 13.40 -5.95 -2.03
N VAL A 103 12.31 -5.47 -2.63
CA VAL A 103 11.00 -6.15 -2.66
C VAL A 103 11.11 -7.56 -3.19
N LEU A 104 11.74 -7.74 -4.36
CA LEU A 104 11.80 -9.04 -5.02
C LEU A 104 12.62 -10.07 -4.22
N HIS A 105 13.69 -9.65 -3.55
CA HIS A 105 14.59 -10.58 -2.87
C HIS A 105 14.21 -10.82 -1.40
N THR A 106 13.47 -9.92 -0.76
CA THR A 106 13.00 -10.08 0.64
C THR A 106 11.62 -10.73 0.74
N ALA A 107 10.95 -10.99 -0.38
CA ALA A 107 9.60 -11.55 -0.39
C ALA A 107 9.51 -12.94 0.25
N ARG A 108 10.52 -13.79 0.06
CA ARG A 108 10.45 -15.19 0.48
C ARG A 108 10.79 -15.41 1.95
N GLU A 109 11.82 -14.74 2.45
CA GLU A 109 12.39 -15.00 3.78
C GLU A 109 11.52 -14.37 4.88
N PRO A 110 10.97 -15.16 5.82
CA PRO A 110 10.13 -14.62 6.90
C PRO A 110 10.84 -13.60 7.79
N ARG A 111 12.15 -13.73 7.99
CA ARG A 111 12.95 -12.78 8.79
C ARG A 111 13.03 -11.39 8.15
N ASP A 112 12.99 -11.34 6.83
CA ASP A 112 13.03 -10.09 6.07
C ASP A 112 11.63 -9.52 5.80
N ALA A 113 10.56 -10.11 6.37
CA ALA A 113 9.19 -9.71 6.07
C ALA A 113 8.89 -8.24 6.39
N ALA A 114 9.52 -7.68 7.43
CA ALA A 114 9.39 -6.25 7.76
C ALA A 114 10.06 -5.35 6.72
N ILE A 115 11.27 -5.72 6.26
CA ILE A 115 11.98 -5.02 5.18
C ILE A 115 11.14 -5.04 3.91
N PHE A 116 10.60 -6.22 3.56
CA PHE A 116 9.67 -6.37 2.43
C PHE A 116 8.47 -5.42 2.55
N ASN A 117 7.83 -5.34 3.73
CA ASN A 117 6.63 -4.51 3.89
C ASN A 117 6.91 -3.03 3.63
N TYR A 118 7.97 -2.47 4.21
CA TYR A 118 8.32 -1.05 4.00
C TYR A 118 8.78 -0.78 2.57
N ALA A 119 9.61 -1.67 1.99
CA ALA A 119 10.06 -1.52 0.61
C ALA A 119 8.89 -1.63 -0.39
N SER A 120 7.99 -2.60 -0.19
CA SER A 120 6.83 -2.85 -1.06
C SER A 120 5.83 -1.71 -0.93
N MET A 121 5.57 -1.21 0.28
CA MET A 121 4.68 -0.07 0.48
C MET A 121 5.23 1.20 -0.19
N ALA A 122 6.53 1.50 0.00
CA ALA A 122 7.17 2.64 -0.66
C ALA A 122 7.12 2.51 -2.19
N HIS A 123 7.37 1.31 -2.73
CA HIS A 123 7.33 1.04 -4.16
C HIS A 123 5.91 1.19 -4.72
N ASN A 124 4.91 0.58 -4.08
CA ASN A 124 3.53 0.58 -4.54
C ASN A 124 2.90 1.98 -4.45
N ASN A 125 3.20 2.73 -3.38
CA ASN A 125 2.73 4.10 -3.22
C ASN A 125 3.33 5.02 -4.30
N HIS A 126 4.64 4.88 -4.56
CA HIS A 126 5.27 5.60 -5.68
C HIS A 126 4.66 5.21 -7.03
N PHE A 127 4.37 3.93 -7.26
CA PHE A 127 3.72 3.48 -8.49
C PHE A 127 2.36 4.17 -8.70
N PHE A 128 1.56 4.27 -7.64
CA PHE A 128 0.27 4.96 -7.67
C PHE A 128 0.44 6.44 -8.06
N PHE A 129 1.25 7.21 -7.33
CA PHE A 129 1.43 8.65 -7.60
C PHE A 129 2.10 8.93 -8.95
N LYS A 130 3.00 8.05 -9.40
CA LYS A 130 3.61 8.13 -10.75
C LYS A 130 2.57 7.97 -11.87
N GLY A 131 1.49 7.24 -11.61
CA GLY A 131 0.40 7.02 -12.56
C GLY A 131 -0.65 8.14 -12.61
N LEU A 132 -0.47 9.23 -11.86
CA LEU A 132 -1.40 10.36 -11.83
C LEU A 132 -0.96 11.48 -12.76
N SER A 133 -1.93 12.19 -13.34
CA SER A 133 -1.75 13.37 -14.18
C SER A 133 -2.52 14.56 -13.59
N PRO A 134 -2.00 15.81 -13.69
CA PRO A 134 -2.72 17.00 -13.27
C PRO A 134 -3.98 17.28 -14.10
N THR A 135 -4.06 16.73 -15.31
CA THR A 135 -5.19 16.87 -16.22
C THR A 135 -5.66 15.52 -16.72
N THR A 136 -6.88 15.46 -17.24
CA THR A 136 -7.37 14.27 -17.94
C THR A 136 -6.51 14.01 -19.18
N VAL A 137 -5.98 12.79 -19.31
CA VAL A 137 -5.21 12.33 -20.47
C VAL A 137 -6.06 11.33 -21.24
N GLU A 138 -6.09 11.41 -22.57
CA GLU A 138 -6.78 10.41 -23.38
C GLU A 138 -5.99 9.11 -23.47
N ILE A 139 -6.71 7.98 -23.54
CA ILE A 139 -6.07 6.66 -23.69
C ILE A 139 -5.46 6.54 -25.09
N PRO A 140 -4.14 6.29 -25.22
CA PRO A 140 -3.52 6.09 -26.53
C PRO A 140 -4.19 4.95 -27.31
N HIS A 141 -4.41 5.15 -28.61
CA HIS A 141 -5.22 4.26 -29.46
C HIS A 141 -4.84 2.78 -29.37
N GLN A 142 -3.54 2.46 -29.39
CA GLN A 142 -3.06 1.08 -29.31
C GLN A 142 -3.36 0.44 -27.94
N LEU A 143 -3.17 1.20 -26.85
CA LEU A 143 -3.50 0.72 -25.51
C LEU A 143 -5.01 0.52 -25.38
N LYS A 144 -5.81 1.48 -25.84
CA LYS A 144 -7.27 1.39 -25.83
C LYS A 144 -7.77 0.11 -26.50
N ALA A 145 -7.29 -0.19 -27.71
CA ALA A 145 -7.66 -1.40 -28.44
C ALA A 145 -7.28 -2.69 -27.69
N ASP A 146 -6.10 -2.74 -27.06
CA ASP A 146 -5.66 -3.91 -26.30
C ASP A 146 -6.48 -4.09 -24.99
N LEU A 147 -6.90 -2.99 -24.36
CA LEU A 147 -7.79 -2.99 -23.19
C LEU A 147 -9.23 -3.41 -23.56
N GLU A 148 -9.79 -2.86 -24.62
CA GLU A 148 -11.12 -3.23 -25.12
C GLU A 148 -11.17 -4.70 -25.53
N ARG A 149 -10.09 -5.25 -26.09
CA ARG A 149 -9.98 -6.70 -26.35
C ARG A 149 -10.05 -7.54 -25.06
N SER A 150 -9.52 -7.02 -23.95
CA SER A 150 -9.43 -7.75 -22.68
C SER A 150 -10.71 -7.63 -21.83
N PHE A 151 -11.37 -6.47 -21.84
CA PHE A 151 -12.51 -6.15 -20.96
C PHE A 151 -13.82 -5.88 -21.73
N GLY A 152 -13.81 -5.95 -23.06
CA GLY A 152 -14.94 -5.61 -23.93
C GLY A 152 -15.12 -4.10 -24.14
N SER A 153 -14.93 -3.27 -23.10
CA SER A 153 -14.96 -1.81 -23.21
C SER A 153 -14.11 -1.13 -22.13
N ILE A 154 -13.71 0.12 -22.36
CA ILE A 154 -13.02 0.94 -21.35
C ILE A 154 -13.93 1.23 -20.14
N GLU A 155 -15.23 1.38 -20.38
CA GLU A 155 -16.21 1.59 -19.32
C GLU A 155 -16.36 0.36 -18.41
N THR A 156 -16.32 -0.84 -19.00
CA THR A 156 -16.27 -2.09 -18.23
C THR A 156 -15.03 -2.12 -17.34
N LEU A 157 -13.86 -1.81 -17.89
CA LEU A 157 -12.61 -1.75 -17.11
C LEU A 157 -12.70 -0.73 -15.96
N ARG A 158 -13.22 0.48 -16.21
CA ARG A 158 -13.44 1.50 -15.18
C ARG A 158 -14.27 0.95 -14.03
N ARG A 159 -15.45 0.43 -14.34
CA ARG A 159 -16.38 -0.11 -13.35
C ARG A 159 -15.78 -1.28 -12.58
N GLU A 160 -15.10 -2.20 -13.27
CA GLU A 160 -14.44 -3.32 -12.60
C GLU A 160 -13.35 -2.85 -11.63
N MET A 161 -12.49 -1.90 -12.02
CA MET A 161 -11.45 -1.38 -11.12
C MET A 161 -12.05 -0.64 -9.92
N VAL A 162 -13.01 0.26 -10.16
CA VAL A 162 -13.69 1.05 -9.13
C VAL A 162 -14.42 0.15 -8.12
N TYR A 163 -15.26 -0.76 -8.61
CA TYR A 163 -16.02 -1.65 -7.70
C TYR A 163 -15.14 -2.70 -7.04
N THR A 164 -14.04 -3.13 -7.68
CA THR A 164 -13.06 -3.98 -7.00
C THR A 164 -12.42 -3.23 -5.83
N ALA A 165 -12.05 -1.96 -6.02
CA ALA A 165 -11.50 -1.13 -4.96
C ALA A 165 -12.49 -0.94 -3.81
N ASP A 166 -13.76 -0.62 -4.12
CA ASP A 166 -14.81 -0.44 -3.12
C ASP A 166 -15.10 -1.75 -2.35
N ALA A 167 -15.19 -2.89 -3.06
CA ALA A 167 -15.45 -4.19 -2.47
C ALA A 167 -14.27 -4.74 -1.63
N MET A 168 -13.03 -4.26 -1.85
CA MET A 168 -11.90 -4.61 -1.01
C MET A 168 -12.08 -4.04 0.39
N PHE A 169 -12.52 -4.89 1.32
CA PHE A 169 -12.66 -4.52 2.73
C PHE A 169 -11.29 -4.48 3.41
N GLY A 170 -10.63 -3.32 3.34
CA GLY A 170 -9.35 -3.05 3.97
C GLY A 170 -8.36 -2.33 3.04
N PRO A 171 -7.20 -1.93 3.59
CA PRO A 171 -6.15 -1.27 2.85
C PRO A 171 -5.40 -2.21 1.91
N GLY A 172 -5.02 -1.71 0.76
CA GLY A 172 -4.35 -2.48 -0.28
C GLY A 172 -4.22 -1.70 -1.58
N PHE A 173 -4.11 -2.45 -2.68
CA PHE A 173 -3.91 -1.92 -4.01
C PHE A 173 -4.69 -2.73 -5.05
N VAL A 174 -5.28 -2.03 -6.02
CA VAL A 174 -5.88 -2.62 -7.22
C VAL A 174 -4.96 -2.33 -8.40
N TRP A 175 -4.53 -3.38 -9.08
CA TRP A 175 -3.56 -3.32 -10.16
C TRP A 175 -4.23 -3.67 -11.48
N LEU A 176 -3.92 -2.92 -12.53
CA LEU A 176 -4.03 -3.41 -13.89
C LEU A 176 -2.70 -4.04 -14.25
N VAL A 177 -2.74 -5.32 -14.60
CA VAL A 177 -1.56 -6.08 -14.97
C VAL A 177 -1.67 -6.59 -16.39
N GLN A 178 -0.56 -6.52 -17.12
CA GLN A 178 -0.40 -7.21 -18.38
C GLN A 178 0.13 -8.62 -18.10
N VAL A 179 -0.56 -9.62 -18.64
CA VAL A 179 -0.20 -11.03 -18.54
C VAL A 179 0.03 -11.62 -19.92
N ARG A 180 0.97 -12.57 -20.00
CA ARG A 180 1.18 -13.36 -21.21
C ARG A 180 0.30 -14.61 -21.16
N GLN A 181 -0.68 -14.69 -22.03
CA GLN A 181 -1.57 -15.86 -22.16
C GLN A 181 -1.51 -16.38 -23.59
N SER A 182 -1.03 -17.62 -23.77
CA SER A 182 -0.96 -18.30 -25.08
C SER A 182 -0.29 -17.48 -26.20
N GLY A 183 0.75 -16.72 -25.87
CA GLY A 183 1.49 -15.88 -26.83
C GLY A 183 0.89 -14.51 -27.11
N MET A 184 -0.27 -14.18 -26.52
CA MET A 184 -0.89 -12.85 -26.61
C MET A 184 -0.78 -12.09 -25.29
N ASN A 185 -0.65 -10.77 -25.38
CA ASN A 185 -0.78 -9.88 -24.24
C ASN A 185 -2.27 -9.71 -23.92
N ALA A 186 -2.65 -10.06 -22.70
CA ALA A 186 -3.97 -9.78 -22.15
C ALA A 186 -3.82 -8.91 -20.89
N PHE A 187 -4.83 -8.12 -20.58
CA PHE A 187 -4.87 -7.34 -19.36
C PHE A 187 -5.82 -7.98 -18.34
N LYS A 188 -5.45 -7.93 -17.07
CA LYS A 188 -6.25 -8.45 -15.95
C LYS A 188 -6.19 -7.50 -14.77
N ILE A 189 -7.23 -7.52 -13.95
CA ILE A 189 -7.23 -6.84 -12.65
C ILE A 189 -6.70 -7.80 -11.60
N LEU A 190 -5.80 -7.32 -10.76
CA LEU A 190 -5.23 -8.05 -9.63
C LEU A 190 -5.35 -7.20 -8.38
N THR A 191 -5.76 -7.79 -7.26
CA THR A 191 -5.77 -7.14 -5.95
C THR A 191 -4.61 -7.62 -5.10
N THR A 192 -4.08 -6.74 -4.25
CA THR A 192 -3.10 -7.09 -3.22
C THR A 192 -3.45 -6.36 -1.93
N TYR A 193 -3.54 -7.08 -0.82
CA TYR A 193 -3.83 -6.52 0.50
C TYR A 193 -2.55 -6.03 1.19
N LEU A 194 -2.69 -5.00 2.02
CA LEU A 194 -1.61 -4.43 2.81
C LEU A 194 -0.42 -4.02 1.92
N ALA A 195 0.76 -4.62 2.14
CA ALA A 195 1.98 -4.39 1.40
C ALA A 195 2.26 -5.49 0.34
N GLY A 196 1.23 -6.24 -0.07
CA GLY A 196 1.36 -7.27 -1.10
C GLY A 196 1.85 -6.70 -2.44
N THR A 197 2.38 -7.57 -3.30
CA THR A 197 3.01 -7.13 -4.56
C THR A 197 2.52 -7.91 -5.79
N PRO A 198 2.33 -7.26 -6.95
CA PRO A 198 1.82 -7.93 -8.15
C PRO A 198 2.88 -8.78 -8.87
N TYR A 199 4.17 -8.58 -8.58
CA TYR A 199 5.26 -9.21 -9.34
C TYR A 199 5.31 -10.73 -9.14
N ALA A 200 5.44 -11.46 -10.25
CA ALA A 200 5.52 -12.93 -10.23
C ALA A 200 6.72 -13.45 -9.42
N ALA A 201 7.87 -12.76 -9.49
CA ALA A 201 9.08 -13.12 -8.75
C ALA A 201 8.91 -13.02 -7.21
N ALA A 202 7.96 -12.22 -6.74
CA ALA A 202 7.63 -12.06 -5.32
C ALA A 202 6.28 -12.69 -4.95
N HIS A 203 5.84 -13.74 -5.67
CA HIS A 203 4.53 -14.38 -5.47
C HIS A 203 4.27 -14.87 -4.03
N PHE A 204 5.31 -15.18 -3.25
CA PHE A 204 5.21 -15.51 -1.82
C PHE A 204 4.46 -14.44 -1.02
N ARG A 205 4.54 -13.18 -1.46
CA ARG A 205 3.93 -12.01 -0.81
C ARG A 205 2.95 -11.30 -1.74
N ARG A 206 2.25 -12.04 -2.60
CA ARG A 206 1.20 -11.45 -3.44
C ARG A 206 0.02 -10.94 -2.61
N GLN A 207 -0.37 -11.71 -1.58
CA GLN A 207 -1.44 -11.36 -0.64
C GLN A 207 -2.73 -10.91 -1.36
N ASN A 208 -3.22 -11.69 -2.32
CA ASN A 208 -4.35 -11.30 -3.19
C ASN A 208 -5.74 -11.68 -2.67
N LEU A 209 -5.81 -12.29 -1.49
CA LEU A 209 -7.05 -12.76 -0.85
C LEU A 209 -6.99 -12.37 0.62
N ASP A 210 -8.15 -12.08 1.19
CA ASP A 210 -8.27 -11.84 2.63
C ASP A 210 -8.50 -13.17 3.33
N ALA A 211 -7.53 -13.60 4.12
CA ALA A 211 -7.60 -14.87 4.85
C ALA A 211 -8.77 -14.93 5.85
N ASN A 212 -9.25 -13.80 6.36
CA ASN A 212 -10.32 -13.80 7.35
C ASN A 212 -11.70 -14.10 6.75
N THR A 213 -11.86 -13.85 5.45
CA THR A 213 -13.15 -13.97 4.75
C THR A 213 -13.12 -15.03 3.64
N ASP A 214 -11.97 -15.23 2.99
CA ASP A 214 -11.83 -16.17 1.88
C ASP A 214 -11.32 -17.55 2.31
N ILE A 215 -10.67 -17.70 3.48
CA ILE A 215 -10.13 -18.98 3.94
C ILE A 215 -11.04 -19.55 5.05
N GLY A 216 -11.71 -20.67 4.75
CA GLY A 216 -12.51 -21.40 5.75
C GLY A 216 -13.98 -21.64 5.40
N GLY A 217 -14.47 -21.16 4.26
CA GLY A 217 -15.80 -21.54 3.75
C GLY A 217 -15.77 -22.88 2.99
N ASN A 218 -16.87 -23.64 3.01
CA ASN A 218 -17.09 -24.85 2.19
C ASN A 218 -17.13 -24.58 0.67
N SER A 219 -16.73 -23.39 0.22
CA SER A 219 -16.63 -23.06 -1.20
C SER A 219 -15.32 -23.61 -1.76
N GLN A 220 -15.37 -24.17 -2.96
CA GLN A 220 -14.18 -24.68 -3.66
C GLN A 220 -13.08 -23.62 -3.83
N LYS A 221 -13.48 -22.34 -3.89
CA LYS A 221 -12.59 -21.18 -3.92
C LYS A 221 -11.83 -21.02 -2.60
N GLY A 222 -12.50 -21.17 -1.45
CA GLY A 222 -11.87 -21.04 -0.13
C GLY A 222 -10.95 -22.20 0.25
N ILE A 223 -11.31 -23.42 -0.16
CA ILE A 223 -10.44 -24.60 0.00
C ILE A 223 -9.16 -24.43 -0.83
N THR A 224 -9.28 -24.05 -2.10
CA THR A 224 -8.12 -23.84 -3.00
C THR A 224 -7.24 -22.68 -2.53
N ALA A 225 -7.85 -21.58 -2.05
CA ALA A 225 -7.15 -20.44 -1.48
C ALA A 225 -6.35 -20.83 -0.22
N GLY A 226 -6.96 -21.60 0.68
CA GLY A 226 -6.32 -22.11 1.89
C GLY A 226 -5.11 -23.00 1.57
N HIS A 227 -5.25 -23.94 0.63
CA HIS A 227 -4.15 -24.79 0.17
C HIS A 227 -2.99 -23.96 -0.40
N LYS A 228 -3.27 -23.00 -1.28
CA LYS A 228 -2.21 -22.17 -1.89
C LYS A 228 -1.52 -21.26 -0.87
N TYR A 229 -2.26 -20.73 0.11
CA TYR A 229 -1.68 -19.96 1.21
C TYR A 229 -0.75 -20.83 2.07
N LEU A 230 -1.21 -22.01 2.48
CA LEU A 230 -0.43 -22.98 3.25
C LEU A 230 0.82 -23.43 2.50
N GLU A 231 0.72 -23.71 1.20
CA GLU A 231 1.86 -24.06 0.36
C GLU A 231 2.87 -22.91 0.27
N ASN A 232 2.43 -21.67 0.04
CA ASN A 232 3.33 -20.51 -0.01
C ASN A 232 4.03 -20.29 1.34
N SER A 233 3.31 -20.41 2.45
CA SER A 233 3.86 -20.29 3.80
C SER A 233 4.84 -21.43 4.13
N ALA A 234 4.50 -22.68 3.77
CA ALA A 234 5.37 -23.84 3.98
C ALA A 234 6.64 -23.76 3.09
N ASN A 235 6.51 -23.28 1.85
CA ASN A 235 7.64 -23.09 0.93
C ASN A 235 8.54 -21.91 1.32
N ALA A 236 7.99 -20.91 2.03
CA ALA A 236 8.75 -19.83 2.65
C ALA A 236 9.47 -20.27 3.94
N ALA A 237 8.86 -21.15 4.74
CA ALA A 237 9.40 -21.60 6.03
C ALA A 237 10.27 -22.88 5.94
N GLY A 238 10.18 -23.65 4.86
CA GLY A 238 10.89 -24.92 4.70
C GLY A 238 12.35 -24.75 4.27
N LYS A 239 13.27 -25.50 4.90
CA LYS A 239 14.69 -25.62 4.50
C LYS A 239 14.81 -26.33 3.14
N ARG A 240 14.62 -25.62 2.04
CA ARG A 240 15.08 -26.07 0.72
C ARG A 240 16.56 -25.68 0.58
N SER A 241 17.40 -26.57 0.06
CA SER A 241 18.85 -26.35 -0.10
C SER A 241 19.15 -25.03 -0.83
N GLU A 242 20.27 -24.38 -0.47
CA GLU A 242 20.72 -23.14 -1.13
C GLU A 242 20.84 -23.30 -2.65
N GLU A 243 21.19 -24.49 -3.15
CA GLU A 243 21.14 -24.85 -4.58
C GLU A 243 19.73 -24.68 -5.20
N ALA A 244 18.68 -25.16 -4.54
CA ALA A 244 17.30 -25.10 -5.04
C ALA A 244 16.68 -23.69 -4.95
N SER A 245 17.31 -22.76 -4.20
CA SER A 245 16.91 -21.36 -4.15
C SER A 245 17.26 -20.58 -5.43
N LYS A 246 18.22 -21.09 -6.22
CA LYS A 246 18.68 -20.46 -7.48
C LYS A 246 17.79 -20.77 -8.68
N GLU A 247 16.98 -21.83 -8.63
CA GLU A 247 16.49 -22.49 -9.85
C GLU A 247 15.03 -22.21 -10.26
N SER A 248 14.20 -21.55 -9.45
CA SER A 248 12.90 -21.05 -9.97
C SER A 248 12.40 -19.78 -9.26
N LYS A 249 12.72 -18.60 -9.82
CA LYS A 249 12.12 -17.31 -9.42
C LYS A 249 10.64 -17.20 -9.79
N ILE A 250 10.16 -18.09 -10.66
CA ILE A 250 8.78 -18.19 -11.10
C ILE A 250 8.28 -19.56 -10.62
N ALA A 251 7.13 -19.63 -9.95
CA ALA A 251 6.52 -20.92 -9.63
C ALA A 251 6.40 -21.77 -10.93
N PRO A 252 6.66 -23.08 -10.92
CA PRO A 252 6.46 -23.90 -12.13
C PRO A 252 5.03 -23.70 -12.67
N GLY A 253 4.90 -23.11 -13.88
CA GLY A 253 3.61 -22.70 -14.46
C GLY A 253 3.16 -21.25 -14.17
N GLY A 254 4.02 -20.41 -13.61
CA GLY A 254 3.72 -19.01 -13.27
C GLY A 254 3.58 -18.13 -14.51
N ILE A 255 2.38 -17.57 -14.68
CA ILE A 255 2.12 -16.51 -15.65
C ILE A 255 2.98 -15.30 -15.26
N ASP A 256 3.74 -14.76 -16.20
CA ASP A 256 4.49 -13.53 -15.99
C ASP A 256 3.52 -12.35 -15.92
N VAL A 257 3.66 -11.53 -14.88
CA VAL A 257 2.71 -10.46 -14.52
C VAL A 257 3.45 -9.14 -14.44
N HIS A 258 3.06 -8.20 -15.29
CA HIS A 258 3.64 -6.87 -15.36
C HIS A 258 2.61 -5.82 -14.97
N PRO A 259 2.75 -5.15 -13.81
CA PRO A 259 1.85 -4.06 -13.44
C PRO A 259 2.05 -2.85 -14.36
N VAL A 260 0.95 -2.26 -14.80
CA VAL A 260 0.94 -1.06 -15.67
C VAL A 260 0.16 0.11 -15.07
N LEU A 261 -0.76 -0.16 -14.14
CA LEU A 261 -1.54 0.84 -13.42
C LEU A 261 -1.81 0.34 -12.00
N CYS A 262 -1.88 1.26 -11.04
CA CYS A 262 -2.15 0.99 -9.64
C CYS A 262 -3.16 2.01 -9.09
N LEU A 263 -4.12 1.55 -8.31
CA LEU A 263 -4.99 2.34 -7.45
C LEU A 263 -4.68 1.98 -5.99
N ASN A 264 -4.21 2.95 -5.22
CA ASN A 264 -3.96 2.80 -3.79
C ASN A 264 -5.28 2.97 -3.02
N THR A 265 -5.64 1.98 -2.20
CA THR A 265 -6.91 2.00 -1.44
C THR A 265 -6.72 2.24 0.05
N TRP A 266 -5.51 2.58 0.50
CA TRP A 266 -5.23 2.90 1.89
C TRP A 266 -5.90 4.21 2.34
N GLU A 267 -6.40 4.21 3.57
CA GLU A 267 -7.20 5.31 4.13
C GLU A 267 -6.43 6.64 4.20
N HIS A 268 -5.12 6.60 4.41
CA HIS A 268 -4.29 7.83 4.44
C HIS A 268 -4.26 8.59 3.11
N VAL A 269 -4.71 7.97 2.01
CA VAL A 269 -4.78 8.61 0.70
C VAL A 269 -6.09 9.37 0.52
N TRP A 270 -7.22 8.77 0.89
CA TRP A 270 -8.54 9.26 0.49
C TRP A 270 -9.39 9.80 1.64
N LEU A 271 -9.15 9.35 2.87
CA LEU A 271 -10.03 9.62 4.01
C LEU A 271 -10.19 11.11 4.29
N ARG A 272 -9.12 11.89 4.11
CA ARG A 272 -9.14 13.33 4.35
C ARG A 272 -10.04 14.07 3.35
N ASP A 273 -9.86 13.78 2.06
CA ASP A 273 -10.47 14.55 0.99
C ASP A 273 -11.90 14.06 0.69
N PHE A 274 -12.15 12.77 0.84
CA PHE A 274 -13.44 12.15 0.52
C PHE A 274 -14.27 11.79 1.75
N GLY A 275 -13.71 11.89 2.97
CA GLY A 275 -14.42 11.51 4.19
C GLY A 275 -14.75 10.02 4.25
N MET A 276 -15.73 9.63 5.09
CA MET A 276 -16.04 8.22 5.39
C MET A 276 -17.09 7.58 4.47
N GLY A 277 -17.77 8.33 3.59
CA GLY A 277 -18.83 7.76 2.74
C GLY A 277 -20.21 7.62 3.42
N VAL A 278 -20.43 8.26 4.57
CA VAL A 278 -21.69 8.12 5.32
C VAL A 278 -22.85 8.70 4.52
N GLY A 279 -23.91 7.90 4.35
CA GLY A 279 -25.07 8.31 3.55
C GLY A 279 -24.84 8.24 2.03
N GLY A 280 -23.76 7.57 1.57
CA GLY A 280 -23.46 7.40 0.16
C GLY A 280 -22.80 8.62 -0.51
N MET A 281 -22.37 9.61 0.28
CA MET A 281 -21.63 10.78 -0.20
C MET A 281 -20.16 10.66 0.21
N GLY A 282 -19.24 10.80 -0.74
CA GLY A 282 -17.80 10.66 -0.52
C GLY A 282 -17.35 9.22 -0.35
N GLY A 283 -16.34 9.05 0.49
CA GLY A 283 -15.75 7.76 0.84
C GLY A 283 -14.93 7.14 -0.29
N LYS A 284 -14.64 5.86 -0.10
CA LYS A 284 -13.76 5.08 -0.97
C LYS A 284 -14.26 4.96 -2.41
N LEU A 285 -15.58 4.83 -2.60
CA LEU A 285 -16.19 4.72 -3.91
C LEU A 285 -15.99 5.99 -4.74
N GLU A 286 -16.34 7.16 -4.18
CA GLU A 286 -16.19 8.44 -4.87
C GLU A 286 -14.71 8.76 -5.14
N TYR A 287 -13.83 8.42 -4.20
CA TYR A 287 -12.39 8.48 -4.40
C TYR A 287 -11.92 7.65 -5.62
N ALA A 288 -12.33 6.38 -5.70
CA ALA A 288 -11.94 5.50 -6.80
C ALA A 288 -12.50 5.99 -8.14
N GLU A 289 -13.69 6.58 -8.14
CA GLU A 289 -14.28 7.20 -9.32
C GLU A 289 -13.52 8.44 -9.78
N ALA A 290 -13.18 9.35 -8.86
CA ALA A 290 -12.42 10.55 -9.17
C ALA A 290 -11.00 10.21 -9.68
N TRP A 291 -10.36 9.20 -9.10
CA TRP A 291 -9.05 8.71 -9.52
C TRP A 291 -8.98 8.37 -11.00
N TRP A 292 -10.04 7.75 -11.55
CA TRP A 292 -10.06 7.31 -12.94
C TRP A 292 -9.79 8.46 -13.94
N TYR A 293 -10.29 9.66 -13.62
CA TYR A 293 -10.12 10.85 -14.46
C TYR A 293 -8.76 11.54 -14.31
N ARG A 294 -7.92 11.05 -13.41
CA ARG A 294 -6.55 11.54 -13.18
C ARG A 294 -5.48 10.51 -13.51
N ILE A 295 -5.83 9.43 -14.19
CA ILE A 295 -4.85 8.47 -14.71
C ILE A 295 -4.01 9.12 -15.82
N ASP A 296 -2.68 9.03 -15.71
CA ASP A 296 -1.76 9.33 -16.79
C ASP A 296 -1.65 8.12 -17.75
N TRP A 297 -2.53 8.08 -18.74
CA TRP A 297 -2.57 6.98 -19.71
C TRP A 297 -1.33 6.90 -20.61
N ASN A 298 -0.52 7.96 -20.71
CA ASN A 298 0.76 7.90 -21.42
C ASN A 298 1.77 7.05 -20.64
N VAL A 299 1.83 7.24 -19.32
CA VAL A 299 2.67 6.41 -18.42
C VAL A 299 2.23 4.95 -18.48
N VAL A 300 0.92 4.68 -18.44
CA VAL A 300 0.38 3.31 -18.56
C VAL A 300 0.77 2.67 -19.90
N ALA A 301 0.65 3.41 -21.00
CA ALA A 301 1.03 2.93 -22.33
C ALA A 301 2.53 2.68 -22.44
N GLU A 302 3.37 3.56 -21.87
CA GLU A 302 4.82 3.38 -21.83
C GLU A 302 5.20 2.10 -21.06
N MET A 303 4.58 1.86 -19.89
CA MET A 303 4.82 0.65 -19.10
C MET A 303 4.39 -0.62 -19.86
N ALA A 304 3.23 -0.60 -20.51
CA ALA A 304 2.74 -1.70 -21.33
C ALA A 304 3.65 -1.98 -22.55
N ASN A 305 4.28 -0.94 -23.11
CA ASN A 305 5.19 -1.07 -24.27
C ASN A 305 6.61 -1.48 -23.88
N LYS A 306 7.14 -1.01 -22.75
CA LYS A 306 8.46 -1.46 -22.24
C LYS A 306 8.49 -2.95 -22.04
N ASN A 307 7.38 -3.53 -21.59
CA ASN A 307 7.24 -4.98 -21.53
C ASN A 307 7.36 -5.62 -22.91
N LYS A 308 6.63 -5.13 -23.93
CA LYS A 308 6.78 -5.60 -25.33
C LYS A 308 8.24 -5.58 -25.80
N ALA A 309 9.02 -4.55 -25.45
CA ALA A 309 10.42 -4.42 -25.87
C ALA A 309 11.41 -5.38 -25.17
N THR A 310 11.22 -5.64 -23.87
CA THR A 310 12.02 -6.64 -23.14
C THR A 310 11.73 -8.07 -23.64
N LEU A 311 10.57 -8.29 -24.26
CA LEU A 311 10.10 -9.59 -24.76
C LEU A 311 10.66 -10.00 -26.14
N TYR A 312 11.38 -9.13 -26.85
CA TYR A 312 12.01 -9.41 -28.17
C TYR A 312 13.54 -9.42 -28.13
N LYS A 313 14.14 -9.44 -26.94
CA LYS A 313 15.57 -9.71 -26.72
C LYS A 313 15.73 -11.07 -26.04
#